data_AF-A0A2Z4PVM6-F1
#
_entry.id   AF-A0A2Z4PVM6-F1
#
_cell.length_a   1.000
_cell.length_b   1.000
_cell.length_c   1.000
_cell.angle_alpha   90.00
_cell.angle_beta   90.00
_cell.angle_gamma   90.00
#
_symmetry.space_group_name_H-M   'P 1'
#
loop_
_entity.id
_entity.type
_entity.pdbx_description
1 polymer ?
#
loop_
_entity_poly.entity_id
_entity_poly.type
_entity_poly.pdbx_seq_one_letter_code
_entity_poly.pdbx_strand_id
1 'polypeptide(L)' 'MNRRKKIKDVYDKRMKQANLKVNPKKAKPKYISKAEREKIAAEAATQTTDIETVETTTTEEQVKKDA' A
#
# COMPACT_ATOMS: atom_id res chain seq x y z
N MET A 1 -25.69 13.90 31.25
CA MET A 1 -26.21 13.10 30.12
C MET A 1 -26.88 11.84 30.65
N ASN A 2 -28.12 11.59 30.28
CA ASN A 2 -28.82 10.36 30.67
C ASN A 2 -27.97 9.12 30.36
N ARG A 3 -27.90 8.16 31.30
CA ARG A 3 -27.12 6.91 31.15
C ARG A 3 -27.38 6.22 29.80
N ARG A 4 -28.64 6.21 29.35
CA ARG A 4 -29.05 5.70 28.03
C ARG A 4 -28.28 6.35 26.87
N LYS A 5 -28.17 7.69 26.87
CA LYS A 5 -27.43 8.42 25.85
C LYS A 5 -25.92 8.13 25.93
N LYS A 6 -25.36 7.98 27.15
CA LYS A 6 -23.94 7.63 27.34
C LYS A 6 -23.60 6.25 26.78
N ILE A 7 -24.44 5.25 27.02
CA ILE A 7 -24.23 3.90 26.50
C ILE A 7 -24.29 3.91 24.97
N LYS A 8 -25.28 4.61 24.39
CA LYS A 8 -25.40 4.77 22.93
C LYS A 8 -24.16 5.44 22.33
N ASP A 9 -23.72 6.56 22.89
CA ASP A 9 -22.58 7.31 22.36
C ASP A 9 -21.27 6.49 22.41
N VAL A 10 -21.08 5.68 23.45
CA VAL A 10 -19.92 4.76 23.56
C VAL A 10 -20.00 3.62 22.54
N TYR A 11 -21.18 3.02 22.38
CA TYR A 11 -21.42 1.96 21.41
C TYR A 11 -21.16 2.45 19.97
N ASP A 12 -21.75 3.58 19.59
CA ASP A 12 -21.63 4.15 18.24
C ASP A 12 -20.16 4.49 17.91
N LYS A 13 -19.39 5.00 18.89
CA LYS A 13 -17.95 5.26 18.71
C LYS A 13 -17.16 3.99 18.46
N ARG A 14 -17.41 2.93 19.22
CA ARG A 14 -16.73 1.63 19.06
C ARG A 14 -17.07 0.98 17.71
N MET A 15 -18.34 1.00 17.31
CA MET A 15 -18.78 0.48 16.01
C MET A 15 -18.13 1.22 14.84
N LYS A 16 -18.05 2.55 14.90
CA LYS A 16 -17.34 3.35 13.88
C LYS A 16 -15.86 2.99 13.80
N GLN A 17 -15.18 2.81 14.93
CA GLN A 17 -13.76 2.40 14.96
C GLN A 17 -13.55 0.98 14.41
N ALA A 18 -14.46 0.04 14.71
CA ALA A 18 -14.40 -1.31 14.16
C ALA A 18 -14.59 -1.29 12.63
N ASN A 19 -15.60 -0.58 12.14
CA ASN A 19 -15.86 -0.47 10.69
C ASN A 19 -14.71 0.24 9.94
N LEU A 20 -14.04 1.21 10.56
CA LEU A 20 -12.84 1.86 10.00
C LEU A 20 -11.64 0.90 9.86
N LYS A 21 -11.52 -0.08 10.76
CA LYS A 21 -10.48 -1.12 10.70
C LYS A 21 -10.83 -2.22 9.70
N VAL A 22 -12.11 -2.57 9.60
CA VAL A 22 -12.64 -3.60 8.69
C VAL A 22 -12.74 -3.11 7.25
N ASN A 23 -12.91 -1.79 7.02
CA ASN A 23 -12.76 -1.24 5.67
C ASN A 23 -11.27 -1.27 5.28
N PRO A 24 -10.82 -2.17 4.38
CA PRO A 24 -9.50 -2.03 3.80
C PRO A 24 -9.46 -0.70 3.06
N LYS A 25 -8.73 0.28 3.61
CA LYS A 25 -8.32 1.51 2.91
C LYS A 25 -7.57 1.21 1.58
N LYS A 26 -7.24 -0.06 1.36
CA LYS A 26 -6.56 -0.64 0.20
C LYS A 26 -7.47 -1.30 -0.83
N ALA A 27 -8.76 -1.55 -0.55
CA ALA A 27 -9.63 -2.24 -1.53
C ALA A 27 -9.96 -1.39 -2.75
N LYS A 28 -9.77 -0.07 -2.67
CA LYS A 28 -9.78 0.83 -3.82
C LYS A 28 -8.51 1.65 -3.78
N PRO A 29 -7.78 1.79 -4.91
CA PRO A 29 -6.69 2.73 -4.97
C PRO A 29 -7.24 4.12 -4.63
N LYS A 30 -6.54 4.83 -3.75
CA LYS A 30 -6.88 6.22 -3.41
C LYS A 30 -6.98 6.99 -4.72
N TYR A 31 -8.09 7.68 -4.95
CA TYR A 31 -8.22 8.52 -6.13
C TYR A 31 -7.20 9.67 -5.99
N ILE A 32 -6.28 9.73 -6.94
CA ILE A 32 -5.22 10.73 -7.03
C ILE A 32 -5.48 11.50 -8.32
N SER A 33 -5.25 12.81 -8.33
CA SER A 33 -5.49 13.64 -9.52
C SER A 33 -4.61 13.20 -10.70
N LYS A 34 -4.96 13.57 -11.94
CA LYS A 34 -4.17 13.22 -13.13
C LYS A 34 -2.70 13.67 -12.99
N ALA A 35 -2.48 14.87 -12.49
CA ALA A 35 -1.14 15.43 -12.25
C ALA A 35 -0.33 14.61 -11.21
N GLU A 36 -0.97 14.14 -10.13
CA GLU A 36 -0.28 13.32 -9.13
C GLU A 36 -0.02 11.89 -9.62
N ARG A 37 -0.87 11.35 -10.51
CA ARG A 37 -0.62 10.05 -11.14
C ARG A 37 0.59 10.10 -12.07
N GLU A 38 0.78 11.19 -12.82
CA GLU A 38 1.97 11.38 -13.66
C GLU A 38 3.25 11.51 -12.82
N LYS A 39 3.20 12.24 -11.69
CA LYS A 39 4.32 12.33 -10.75
C LYS A 39 4.69 10.98 -10.16
N ILE A 40 3.70 10.20 -9.71
CA ILE A 40 3.92 8.86 -9.16
C ILE A 40 4.40 7.88 -10.24
N ALA A 41 3.92 7.99 -11.48
CA ALA A 41 4.39 7.17 -12.59
C ALA A 41 5.84 7.50 -12.98
N ALA A 42 6.23 8.78 -12.96
CA ALA A 42 7.61 9.21 -13.19
C ALA A 42 8.54 8.73 -12.06
N GLU A 43 8.13 8.86 -10.80
CA GLU A 43 8.89 8.36 -9.64
C GLU A 43 8.98 6.82 -9.61
N ALA A 44 7.92 6.12 -10.03
CA ALA A 44 7.93 4.67 -10.15
C ALA A 44 8.85 4.21 -11.29
N ALA A 45 8.86 4.91 -12.43
CA ALA A 45 9.77 4.64 -13.54
C ALA A 45 11.24 4.82 -13.14
N THR A 46 11.55 5.81 -12.29
CA THR A 46 12.91 5.99 -11.74
C THR A 46 13.30 4.94 -10.71
N GLN A 47 12.34 4.35 -9.97
CA GLN A 47 12.62 3.27 -9.03
C GLN A 47 12.77 1.91 -9.71
N THR A 48 12.11 1.69 -10.85
CA THR A 48 12.29 0.44 -11.62
C THR A 48 13.64 0.36 -12.31
N THR A 49 14.26 1.50 -12.66
CA THR A 49 15.61 1.52 -13.26
C THR A 49 16.73 1.20 -12.27
N ASP A 50 16.49 1.32 -10.96
CA ASP A 50 17.47 0.97 -9.93
C ASP A 50 17.46 -0.54 -9.57
N ILE A 51 16.41 -1.28 -9.97
CA ILE A 51 16.32 -2.73 -9.73
C ILE A 51 16.87 -3.54 -10.93
N GLU A 52 16.85 -2.97 -12.15
CA GLU A 52 17.33 -3.64 -13.36
C GLU A 52 18.86 -3.81 -13.48
N THR A 53 19.68 -3.29 -12.56
CA THR A 53 21.15 -3.42 -12.64
C THR A 53 21.77 -4.51 -11.74
N VAL A 54 21.00 -5.17 -10.87
CA VAL A 54 21.54 -6.24 -9.98
C VAL A 54 21.23 -7.65 -10.48
N GLU A 55 20.25 -7.84 -11.38
CA GLU A 55 19.83 -9.18 -11.83
C GLU A 55 20.61 -9.76 -13.03
N THR A 56 21.53 -9.02 -13.66
CA THR A 56 22.28 -9.52 -14.82
C THR A 56 23.70 -10.03 -14.53
N THR A 57 24.20 -9.92 -13.30
CA THR A 57 25.56 -10.40 -12.95
C THR A 57 25.60 -11.74 -12.20
N THR A 58 24.45 -12.32 -11.83
CA THR A 58 24.43 -13.58 -11.05
C THR A 58 24.24 -14.84 -11.93
N THR A 59 23.85 -14.71 -13.19
CA THR A 59 23.54 -15.87 -14.04
C THR A 59 24.76 -16.41 -14.81
N GLU A 60 25.84 -15.65 -14.96
CA GLU A 60 27.05 -16.11 -15.68
C GLU A 60 27.99 -16.99 -14.84
N GLU A 61 27.91 -16.95 -13.50
CA GLU A 61 28.81 -17.74 -12.64
C GLU A 61 28.36 -19.20 -12.46
N GLN A 62 27.11 -19.55 -12.80
CA GLN A 62 26.60 -20.92 -12.63
C GLN A 62 26.87 -21.85 -13.83
N VAL A 63 27.24 -21.33 -15.01
CA VAL A 63 27.44 -22.19 -16.20
C VAL A 63 28.82 -22.85 -16.24
N LYS A 64 29.82 -22.36 -15.47
CA LYS A 64 31.19 -22.93 -15.47
C LYS A 64 31.45 -23.97 -14.38
N LYS A 65 30.48 -24.29 -13.51
CA LYS A 65 30.66 -25.28 -12.45
C LYS A 65 30.17 -26.68 -12.83
N ASP A 66 29.45 -26.80 -13.95
CA ASP A 66 28.88 -28.06 -14.46
C ASP A 66 29.48 -28.50 -15.82
N ALA A 67 30.71 -28.05 -16.16
CA ALA A 67 31.45 -28.48 -17.35
C ALA A 67 32.81 -29.08 -16.99
#